data_AF-A0A1V1PJB3-F1
#
_entry.id   AF-A0A1V1PJB3-F1
#
_cell.length_a   1.000
_cell.length_b   1.000
_cell.length_c   1.000
_cell.angle_alpha   90.00
_cell.angle_beta   90.00
_cell.angle_gamma   90.00
#
_symmetry.space_group_name_H-M   'P 1'
#
loop_
_entity.id
_entity.type
_entity.pdbx_description
1 polymer ?
#
loop_
_entity_poly.entity_id
_entity_poly.type
_entity_poly.pdbx_seq_one_letter_code
_entity_poly.pdbx_strand_id
1 'polypeptide(L)'
;MALDQSQARRATARITQTGQANSVNLVQSGASRANVSQAGSGNSASLTQSGEIGAAARLWISQAGEGNSVDATQNGADNRAALIQTGDGNALQLDQIGPDNAAFIAQSGAELAIGVTQTGGGAISVFQHNR
;
A
#
# COMPACT_ATOMS: atom_id res chain seq x y z
N MET A 1 12.14 12.73 -3.73
CA MET A 1 11.88 11.27 -3.75
C MET A 1 13.07 10.60 -3.08
N ALA A 2 12.89 10.12 -1.84
CA ALA A 2 13.93 9.38 -1.12
C ALA A 2 13.51 7.92 -1.07
N LEU A 3 14.29 7.05 -1.72
CA LEU A 3 14.18 5.60 -1.62
C LEU A 3 15.31 5.16 -0.68
N ASP A 4 14.97 4.76 0.55
CA ASP A 4 15.94 4.17 1.47
C ASP A 4 15.93 2.64 1.32
N GLN A 5 16.97 2.11 0.67
CA GLN A 5 17.16 0.67 0.40
C GLN A 5 18.23 0.05 1.31
N SER A 6 18.47 0.62 2.50
CA SER A 6 19.72 0.39 3.24
C SER A 6 20.04 -1.03 3.72
N GLN A 7 19.17 -2.06 3.59
CA GLN A 7 19.46 -3.40 4.13
C GLN A 7 18.81 -4.61 3.38
N ALA A 8 18.57 -4.58 2.06
CA ALA A 8 17.84 -5.70 1.42
C ALA A 8 18.46 -6.20 0.11
N ARG A 9 19.08 -7.39 0.14
CA ARG A 9 19.62 -8.08 -1.06
C ARG A 9 18.53 -8.48 -2.10
N ARG A 10 17.23 -8.20 -1.85
CA ARG A 10 16.08 -8.55 -2.73
C ARG A 10 14.86 -7.62 -2.66
N ALA A 11 14.94 -6.43 -2.03
CA ALA A 11 13.80 -5.50 -2.04
C ALA A 11 13.66 -4.85 -3.42
N THR A 12 12.47 -4.90 -4.02
CA THR A 12 12.18 -4.18 -5.26
C THR A 12 10.98 -3.25 -5.09
N ALA A 13 11.10 -2.06 -5.65
CA ALA A 13 10.05 -1.06 -5.67
C ALA A 13 9.87 -0.54 -7.10
N ARG A 14 8.63 -0.46 -7.55
CA ARG A 14 8.26 0.29 -8.76
C ARG A 14 7.29 1.38 -8.36
N ILE A 15 7.67 2.63 -8.58
CA ILE A 15 6.83 3.79 -8.32
C ILE A 15 6.56 4.47 -9.66
N THR A 16 5.30 4.74 -9.97
CA THR A 16 4.88 5.48 -11.16
C THR A 16 3.92 6.58 -10.74
N GLN A 17 4.34 7.84 -10.91
CA GLN A 17 3.55 9.00 -10.56
C GLN A 17 3.25 9.80 -11.84
N THR A 18 1.99 10.16 -12.05
CA THR A 18 1.54 10.98 -13.17
C THR A 18 0.64 12.08 -12.62
N GLY A 19 0.99 13.34 -12.87
CA GLY A 19 0.32 14.52 -12.30
C GLY A 19 1.22 15.32 -11.36
N GLN A 20 0.64 16.12 -10.46
CA GLN A 20 1.38 17.10 -9.65
C GLN A 20 1.37 16.74 -8.16
N ALA A 21 2.42 17.13 -7.42
CA ALA A 21 2.50 17.02 -5.96
C ALA A 21 2.24 15.62 -5.35
N ASN A 22 2.34 14.54 -6.11
CA ASN A 22 2.21 13.19 -5.59
C ASN A 22 3.45 12.81 -4.75
N SER A 23 3.26 12.13 -3.63
CA SER A 23 4.32 11.70 -2.72
C SER A 23 4.25 10.20 -2.44
N VAL A 24 5.40 9.53 -2.46
CA VAL A 24 5.55 8.15 -2.01
C VAL A 24 6.72 8.08 -1.05
N ASN A 25 6.46 7.56 0.15
CA ASN A 25 7.46 7.15 1.12
C ASN A 25 7.38 5.63 1.26
N LEU A 26 8.46 4.92 0.91
CA LEU A 26 8.51 3.46 0.94
C LEU A 26 9.77 3.02 1.69
N VAL A 27 9.56 2.29 2.78
CA VAL A 27 10.60 1.64 3.57
C VAL A 27 10.47 0.13 3.42
N GLN A 28 11.55 -0.52 2.99
CA GLN A 28 11.57 -1.95 2.71
C GLN A 28 12.75 -2.63 3.43
N SER A 29 12.45 -3.71 4.14
CA SER A 29 13.46 -4.60 4.73
C SER A 29 13.21 -6.06 4.34
N GLY A 30 14.30 -6.81 4.19
CA GLY A 30 14.26 -8.22 3.79
C GLY A 30 13.81 -8.46 2.34
N ALA A 31 13.04 -9.53 2.10
CA ALA A 31 12.49 -9.81 0.79
C ALA A 31 11.12 -9.13 0.63
N SER A 32 11.05 -8.03 -0.10
CA SER A 32 9.81 -7.26 -0.27
C SER A 32 9.66 -6.72 -1.68
N ARG A 33 8.42 -6.60 -2.15
CA ARG A 33 8.06 -6.01 -3.43
C ARG A 33 6.93 -5.02 -3.26
N ALA A 34 7.13 -3.80 -3.75
CA ALA A 34 6.10 -2.77 -3.78
C ALA A 34 5.90 -2.26 -5.21
N ASN A 35 4.64 -2.10 -5.61
CA ASN A 35 4.27 -1.35 -6.81
C ASN A 35 3.27 -0.25 -6.40
N VAL A 36 3.62 1.00 -6.67
CA VAL A 36 2.81 2.16 -6.34
C VAL A 36 2.57 2.96 -7.60
N SER A 37 1.31 3.15 -7.95
CA SER A 37 0.87 4.00 -9.05
C SER A 37 -0.02 5.12 -8.52
N GLN A 38 0.37 6.38 -8.77
CA GLN A 38 -0.40 7.56 -8.41
C GLN A 38 -0.69 8.37 -9.66
N ALA A 39 -1.97 8.57 -9.97
CA ALA A 39 -2.44 9.38 -11.08
C ALA A 39 -3.32 10.52 -10.54
N GLY A 40 -3.00 11.76 -10.90
CA GLY A 40 -3.73 12.96 -10.44
C GLY A 40 -2.86 13.86 -9.56
N SER A 41 -3.46 14.59 -8.64
CA SER A 41 -2.79 15.64 -7.87
C SER A 41 -2.77 15.35 -6.37
N GLY A 42 -1.64 15.57 -5.70
CA GLY A 42 -1.57 15.54 -4.23
C GLY A 42 -1.82 14.18 -3.59
N ASN A 43 -1.71 13.07 -4.33
CA ASN A 43 -1.86 11.73 -3.74
C ASN A 43 -0.62 11.38 -2.90
N SER A 44 -0.84 10.74 -1.75
CA SER A 44 0.22 10.33 -0.82
C SER A 44 0.14 8.83 -0.55
N ALA A 45 1.30 8.16 -0.55
CA ALA A 45 1.41 6.77 -0.13
C ALA A 45 2.59 6.61 0.83
N SER A 46 2.33 6.15 2.04
CA SER A 46 3.33 5.75 3.04
C SER A 46 3.29 4.24 3.19
N LEU A 47 4.43 3.58 3.00
CA LEU A 47 4.51 2.13 2.96
C LEU A 47 5.69 1.63 3.79
N THR A 48 5.44 0.68 4.69
CA THR A 48 6.49 -0.04 5.42
C THR A 48 6.31 -1.54 5.21
N GLN A 49 7.32 -2.20 4.64
CA GLN A 49 7.34 -3.66 4.47
C GLN A 49 8.55 -4.26 5.17
N SER A 50 8.30 -5.21 6.07
CA SER A 50 9.32 -6.08 6.64
C SER A 50 9.03 -7.53 6.26
N GLY A 51 9.63 -7.96 5.14
CA GLY A 51 9.53 -9.33 4.67
C GLY A 51 10.62 -10.22 5.27
N GLU A 52 10.31 -11.48 5.54
CA GLU A 52 11.31 -12.45 6.00
C GLU A 52 12.15 -13.01 4.83
N ILE A 53 13.36 -13.48 5.14
CA ILE A 53 14.24 -14.09 4.13
C ILE A 53 13.61 -15.40 3.65
N GLY A 54 13.11 -15.41 2.42
CA GLY A 54 12.51 -16.59 1.78
C GLY A 54 11.04 -16.43 1.40
N ALA A 55 10.35 -15.45 1.99
CA ALA A 55 8.93 -15.18 1.80
C ALA A 55 8.73 -13.69 1.51
N ALA A 56 8.29 -13.35 0.30
CA ALA A 56 8.31 -11.97 -0.15
C ALA A 56 6.99 -11.25 0.18
N ALA A 57 7.04 -10.22 1.01
CA ALA A 57 5.90 -9.31 1.20
C ALA A 57 5.61 -8.59 -0.12
N ARG A 58 4.34 -8.54 -0.55
CA ARG A 58 3.91 -7.90 -1.80
C ARG A 58 2.83 -6.86 -1.52
N LEU A 59 3.04 -5.67 -2.04
CA LEU A 59 2.12 -4.55 -1.89
C LEU A 59 1.90 -3.88 -3.24
N TRP A 60 0.63 -3.70 -3.60
CA TRP A 60 0.20 -2.98 -4.79
C TRP A 60 -0.72 -1.84 -4.37
N ILE A 61 -0.38 -0.61 -4.77
CA ILE A 61 -1.19 0.58 -4.53
C ILE A 61 -1.49 1.26 -5.87
N SER A 62 -2.76 1.60 -6.07
CA SER A 62 -3.21 2.47 -7.16
C SER A 62 -4.10 3.58 -6.61
N GLN A 63 -3.67 4.82 -6.76
CA GLN A 63 -4.44 6.02 -6.39
C GLN A 63 -4.72 6.82 -7.66
N ALA A 64 -5.99 7.10 -7.93
CA ALA A 64 -6.44 7.90 -9.07
C ALA A 64 -7.40 9.00 -8.59
N GLY A 65 -7.06 10.26 -8.84
CA GLY A 65 -7.83 11.43 -8.42
C GLY A 65 -6.99 12.42 -7.62
N GLU A 66 -7.63 13.21 -6.77
CA GLU A 66 -6.97 14.26 -5.99
C GLU A 66 -6.93 13.95 -4.49
N GLY A 67 -5.77 14.16 -3.85
CA GLY A 67 -5.65 14.14 -2.39
C GLY A 67 -5.88 12.78 -1.72
N ASN A 68 -5.78 11.66 -2.45
CA ASN A 68 -5.92 10.35 -1.84
C ASN A 68 -4.69 10.00 -0.98
N SER A 69 -4.91 9.31 0.13
CA SER A 69 -3.86 8.91 1.06
C SER A 69 -3.94 7.41 1.37
N VAL A 70 -2.82 6.71 1.23
CA VAL A 70 -2.66 5.35 1.75
C VAL A 70 -1.53 5.30 2.77
N ASP A 71 -1.80 4.68 3.91
CA ASP A 71 -0.79 4.19 4.85
C ASP A 71 -0.89 2.67 4.95
N ALA A 72 0.20 1.97 4.62
CA ALA A 72 0.22 0.52 4.58
C ALA A 72 1.47 -0.05 5.27
N THR A 73 1.24 -0.86 6.31
CA THR A 73 2.29 -1.60 7.02
C THR A 73 2.08 -3.10 6.86
N GLN A 74 3.11 -3.80 6.40
CA GLN A 74 3.16 -5.26 6.31
C GLN A 74 4.33 -5.78 7.14
N ASN A 75 4.02 -6.46 8.24
CA ASN A 75 4.99 -7.10 9.12
C ASN A 75 4.78 -8.61 9.16
N GLY A 76 5.60 -9.35 8.41
CA GLY A 76 5.56 -10.81 8.37
C GLY A 76 5.90 -11.40 7.00
N ALA A 77 6.02 -12.73 6.96
CA ALA A 77 6.29 -13.50 5.76
C ALA A 77 5.06 -13.60 4.82
N ASP A 78 5.28 -13.46 3.51
CA ASP A 78 4.26 -13.72 2.47
C ASP A 78 2.96 -12.90 2.54
N ASN A 79 2.96 -11.78 3.26
CA ASN A 79 1.83 -10.85 3.28
C ASN A 79 1.59 -10.23 1.89
N ARG A 80 0.32 -10.14 1.49
CA ARG A 80 -0.13 -9.60 0.21
C ARG A 80 -1.19 -8.55 0.43
N ALA A 81 -1.03 -7.40 -0.20
CA ALA A 81 -2.05 -6.37 -0.20
C ALA A 81 -2.19 -5.68 -1.56
N ALA A 82 -3.43 -5.44 -1.95
CA ALA A 82 -3.81 -4.67 -3.12
C ALA A 82 -4.80 -3.58 -2.71
N LEU A 83 -4.40 -2.33 -2.87
CA LEU A 83 -5.08 -1.14 -2.37
C LEU A 83 -5.40 -0.23 -3.56
N ILE A 84 -6.67 0.07 -3.77
CA ILE A 84 -7.15 0.88 -4.88
C ILE A 84 -8.00 2.02 -4.33
N GLN A 85 -7.63 3.26 -4.64
CA GLN A 85 -8.42 4.46 -4.33
C GLN A 85 -8.72 5.19 -5.63
N THR A 86 -10.00 5.46 -5.90
CA THR A 86 -10.45 6.20 -7.09
C THR A 86 -11.43 7.29 -6.67
N GLY A 87 -11.18 8.53 -7.09
CA GLY A 87 -11.93 9.72 -6.65
C GLY A 87 -11.07 10.58 -5.72
N ASP A 88 -11.69 11.39 -4.88
CA ASP A 88 -10.98 12.50 -4.22
C ASP A 88 -11.00 12.39 -2.68
N GLY A 89 -9.86 12.66 -2.03
CA GLY A 89 -9.77 12.71 -0.58
C GLY A 89 -10.00 11.38 0.15
N ASN A 90 -9.81 10.23 -0.52
CA ASN A 90 -9.96 8.94 0.14
C ASN A 90 -8.75 8.64 1.03
N ALA A 91 -9.00 8.07 2.20
CA ALA A 91 -7.99 7.66 3.17
C ALA A 91 -8.10 6.16 3.45
N LEU A 92 -6.96 5.46 3.37
CA LEU A 92 -6.88 4.03 3.63
C LEU A 92 -5.70 3.75 4.54
N GLN A 93 -5.97 3.05 5.65
CA GLN A 93 -4.95 2.50 6.51
C GLN A 93 -5.02 0.96 6.48
N LEU A 94 -3.89 0.31 6.22
CA LEU A 94 -3.73 -1.13 6.29
C LEU A 94 -2.60 -1.51 7.24
N ASP A 95 -2.88 -2.44 8.15
CA ASP A 95 -1.87 -3.10 8.99
C ASP A 95 -2.03 -4.62 8.90
N GLN A 96 -1.01 -5.32 8.39
CA GLN A 96 -0.96 -6.78 8.32
C GLN A 96 0.17 -7.30 9.22
N ILE A 97 -0.19 -8.05 10.26
CA ILE A 97 0.72 -8.58 11.26
C ILE A 97 0.73 -10.11 11.21
N GLY A 98 1.92 -10.70 11.15
CA GLY A 98 2.11 -12.15 11.05
C GLY A 98 2.16 -12.62 9.59
N PRO A 99 2.33 -13.94 9.36
CA PRO A 99 2.50 -14.50 8.02
C PRO A 99 1.18 -14.72 7.29
N ASP A 100 1.24 -14.83 5.96
CA ASP A 100 0.15 -15.25 5.06
C ASP A 100 -1.12 -14.39 5.10
N ASN A 101 -1.01 -13.11 5.49
CA ASN A 101 -2.13 -12.18 5.40
C ASN A 101 -2.39 -11.77 3.95
N ALA A 102 -3.66 -11.76 3.52
CA ALA A 102 -4.09 -11.20 2.24
C ALA A 102 -5.13 -10.10 2.43
N ALA A 103 -4.91 -8.91 1.86
CA ALA A 103 -5.86 -7.80 1.88
C ALA A 103 -6.15 -7.28 0.46
N PHE A 104 -7.43 -7.16 0.11
CA PHE A 104 -7.87 -6.45 -1.09
C PHE A 104 -8.81 -5.33 -0.67
N ILE A 105 -8.46 -4.08 -0.94
CA ILE A 105 -9.26 -2.94 -0.53
C ILE A 105 -9.45 -2.01 -1.72
N ALA A 106 -10.71 -1.68 -2.02
CA ALA A 106 -11.08 -0.72 -3.05
C ALA A 106 -12.02 0.36 -2.50
N GLN A 107 -11.63 1.62 -2.64
CA GLN A 107 -12.43 2.80 -2.33
C GLN A 107 -12.74 3.55 -3.63
N SER A 108 -14.02 3.82 -3.89
CA SER A 108 -14.46 4.59 -5.06
C SER A 108 -15.45 5.69 -4.65
N GLY A 109 -15.06 6.95 -4.80
CA GLY A 109 -15.88 8.10 -4.39
C GLY A 109 -15.04 9.20 -3.78
N ALA A 110 -15.69 10.08 -3.03
CA ALA A 110 -15.02 11.15 -2.31
C ALA A 110 -15.08 10.93 -0.79
N GLU A 111 -14.01 11.32 -0.09
CA GLU A 111 -13.93 11.39 1.38
C GLU A 111 -14.18 10.05 2.10
N LEU A 112 -13.84 8.93 1.47
CA LEU A 112 -13.96 7.60 2.09
C LEU A 112 -12.79 7.32 3.02
N ALA A 113 -13.07 6.81 4.23
CA ALA A 113 -12.05 6.39 5.18
C ALA A 113 -12.22 4.91 5.57
N ILE A 114 -11.18 4.09 5.39
CA ILE A 114 -11.12 2.70 5.84
C ILE A 114 -9.84 2.45 6.63
N GLY A 115 -9.98 1.79 7.77
CA GLY A 115 -8.89 1.14 8.48
C GLY A 115 -9.08 -0.37 8.46
N VAL A 116 -8.05 -1.11 8.04
CA VAL A 116 -8.01 -2.58 8.09
C VAL A 116 -6.80 -3.00 8.90
N THR A 117 -7.06 -3.79 9.95
CA THR A 117 -6.02 -4.51 10.69
C THR A 117 -6.25 -5.99 10.53
N GLN A 118 -5.23 -6.72 10.10
CA GLN A 118 -5.26 -8.14 9.86
C GLN A 118 -4.14 -8.83 10.62
N THR A 119 -4.47 -9.94 11.28
CA THR A 119 -3.50 -10.76 12.03
C THR A 119 -3.59 -12.22 11.56
N GLY A 120 -2.45 -12.85 11.24
CA GLY A 120 -2.34 -14.28 10.87
C GLY A 120 -2.69 -14.64 9.41
N GLY A 121 -2.98 -15.92 9.11
CA GLY A 121 -3.17 -16.43 7.75
C GLY A 121 -4.55 -16.14 7.11
N GLY A 122 -5.13 -14.97 7.37
CA GLY A 122 -6.47 -14.60 6.91
C GLY A 122 -6.50 -13.91 5.55
N ALA A 123 -7.70 -13.75 4.99
CA ALA A 123 -7.96 -12.87 3.85
C ALA A 123 -9.04 -11.84 4.20
N ILE A 124 -8.79 -10.56 3.94
CA ILE A 124 -9.77 -9.47 4.07
C ILE A 124 -10.03 -8.89 2.68
N SER A 125 -11.31 -8.70 2.34
CA SER A 125 -11.72 -7.94 1.17
C SER A 125 -12.68 -6.84 1.60
N VAL A 126 -12.36 -5.59 1.29
CA VAL A 126 -13.20 -4.43 1.62
C VAL A 126 -13.47 -3.63 0.35
N PHE A 127 -14.74 -3.34 0.10
CA PHE A 127 -15.18 -2.47 -0.97
C PHE A 127 -16.06 -1.37 -0.38
N GLN A 128 -15.68 -0.11 -0.58
CA GLN A 128 -16.48 1.03 -0.17
C GLN A 128 -16.68 1.95 -1.37
N HIS A 129 -17.92 2.35 -1.58
CA HIS A 129 -18.27 3.32 -2.60
C HIS A 129 -19.32 4.29 -2.07
N ASN A 130 -19.29 5.53 -2.53
CA ASN A 130 -20.37 6.50 -2.33
C ASN A 130 -21.28 6.56 -3.58
N ARG A 131 -22.54 6.96 -3.40
CA ARG A 131 -23.51 7.19 -4.49
C ARG A 131 -23.37 8.58 -5.10
#